data_AF-A0AAW0WIQ2-F1
#
_entry.id   AF-A0AAW0WIQ2-F1
#
_cell.length_a   1.000
_cell.length_b   1.000
_cell.length_c   1.000
_cell.angle_alpha   90.00
_cell.angle_beta   90.00
_cell.angle_gamma   90.00
#
_symmetry.space_group_name_H-M   'P 1'
#
loop_
_entity.id
_entity.type
_entity.pdbx_description
1 polymer ?
#
loop_
_entity_poly.entity_id
_entity_poly.type
_entity_poly.pdbx_seq_one_letter_code
_entity_poly.pdbx_strand_id
1 'polypeptide(L)'
;MVELTNVCFIVVSGIALITQVIIPTIKGPMSRLQPELAAWLHEQSLEKHAGLFVDAGIWRLVDVVEMGPLRGLPLVEQERTTAAVFDVKQRLVLNHFLKKHGAENGLPRLETLGIRTLKEAVYMVDAFPLEFNDDKDDQLNTLLHSLPRDKKELDQLSEEIWIEIAKMYNLPSARGWNLYN
;
A
#
# COMPACT_ATOMS: atom_id res chain seq x y z
N MET A 1 35.77 -26.43 34.07
CA MET A 1 34.44 -26.52 33.41
C MET A 1 33.58 -25.26 33.56
N VAL A 2 33.94 -24.27 34.40
CA VAL A 2 33.12 -23.06 34.63
C VAL A 2 33.44 -21.92 33.64
N GLU A 3 34.66 -21.86 33.10
CA GLU A 3 35.07 -20.74 32.24
C GLU A 3 34.44 -20.76 30.83
N LEU A 4 34.25 -21.93 30.22
CA LEU A 4 33.63 -22.02 28.88
C LEU A 4 32.18 -21.52 28.88
N THR A 5 31.45 -21.75 29.97
CA THR A 5 30.03 -21.39 30.08
C THR A 5 29.83 -19.88 30.15
N ASN A 6 30.73 -19.16 30.83
CA ASN A 6 30.70 -17.70 30.93
C ASN A 6 31.04 -17.01 29.61
N VAL A 7 31.99 -17.55 28.84
CA VAL A 7 32.35 -17.01 27.52
C VAL A 7 31.18 -17.17 26.53
N CYS A 8 30.53 -18.33 26.52
CA CYS A 8 29.33 -18.53 25.70
C CYS A 8 28.19 -17.58 26.09
N PHE A 9 27.97 -17.35 27.39
CA PHE A 9 26.94 -16.40 27.83
C PHE A 9 27.25 -14.97 27.36
N ILE A 10 28.49 -14.50 27.52
CA ILE A 10 28.88 -13.14 27.09
C ILE A 10 28.76 -12.96 25.58
N VAL A 11 29.14 -13.98 24.79
CA VAL A 11 29.01 -13.93 23.32
C VAL A 11 27.55 -13.94 22.89
N VAL A 12 26.71 -14.81 23.46
CA VAL A 12 25.28 -14.89 23.12
C VAL A 12 24.56 -13.61 23.56
N SER A 13 24.83 -13.10 24.77
CA SER A 13 24.27 -11.84 25.25
C SER A 13 24.74 -10.65 24.43
N GLY A 14 26.02 -10.62 24.02
CA GLY A 14 26.57 -9.59 23.16
C GLY A 14 25.95 -9.57 21.76
N ILE A 15 25.80 -10.75 21.14
CA ILE A 15 25.13 -10.90 19.84
C ILE A 15 23.65 -10.51 19.94
N ALA A 16 22.95 -10.92 21.02
CA ALA A 16 21.57 -10.52 21.26
C ALA A 16 21.44 -9.01 21.46
N LEU A 17 22.33 -8.37 22.22
CA LEU A 17 22.35 -6.92 22.40
C LEU A 17 22.61 -6.19 21.07
N ILE A 18 23.55 -6.69 20.27
CA ILE A 18 23.87 -6.11 18.96
C ILE A 18 22.67 -6.24 18.00
N THR A 19 22.07 -7.43 17.91
CA THR A 19 20.98 -7.70 16.97
C THR A 19 19.63 -7.11 17.37
N GLN A 20 19.32 -7.09 18.67
CA GLN A 20 18.00 -6.65 19.16
C GLN A 20 17.98 -5.19 19.59
N VAL A 21 19.12 -4.62 19.97
CA VAL A 21 19.20 -3.23 20.46
C VAL A 21 19.97 -2.36 19.49
N ILE A 22 21.23 -2.68 19.19
CA ILE A 22 22.11 -1.76 18.45
C ILE A 22 21.72 -1.64 16.97
N ILE A 23 21.48 -2.74 16.27
CA ILE A 23 21.10 -2.72 14.84
C ILE A 23 19.79 -1.94 14.60
N PRO A 24 18.71 -2.13 15.39
CA PRO A 24 17.50 -1.32 15.27
C PRO A 24 17.70 0.16 15.62
N THR A 25 18.58 0.47 16.58
CA THR A 25 18.88 1.87 16.94
C THR A 25 19.68 2.58 15.85
N ILE A 26 20.57 1.88 15.14
CA ILE A 26 21.38 2.45 14.05
C ILE A 26 20.57 2.61 12.76
N LYS A 27 19.63 1.71 12.46
CA LYS A 27 18.89 1.72 11.19
C LYS A 27 17.68 2.67 11.16
N GLY A 28 17.34 3.32 12.27
CA GLY A 28 16.28 4.32 12.35
C GLY A 28 14.86 3.75 12.12
N PRO A 29 13.82 4.59 12.26
CA PRO A 29 12.42 4.16 12.18
C PRO A 29 12.04 3.56 10.80
N MET A 30 12.68 4.00 9.71
CA MET A 30 12.48 3.47 8.37
C MET A 30 12.72 1.95 8.26
N SER A 31 13.62 1.40 9.07
CA SER A 31 13.95 -0.04 9.04
C SER A 31 12.89 -0.95 9.65
N ARG A 32 11.90 -0.38 10.35
CA ARG A 32 10.77 -1.09 10.93
C ARG A 32 9.58 -1.19 9.99
N LEU A 33 9.61 -0.44 8.88
CA LEU A 33 8.52 -0.35 7.92
C LEU A 33 8.68 -1.43 6.84
N GLN A 34 7.55 -1.87 6.28
CA GLN A 34 7.61 -2.70 5.08
C GLN A 34 8.25 -1.93 3.90
N PRO A 35 8.95 -2.62 2.98
CA PRO A 35 9.67 -1.96 1.88
C PRO A 35 8.79 -1.02 1.05
N GLU A 36 7.54 -1.41 0.78
CA GLU A 36 6.57 -0.62 0.02
C GLU A 36 6.22 0.70 0.72
N LEU A 37 6.01 0.66 2.04
CA LEU A 37 5.74 1.86 2.83
C LEU A 37 6.98 2.75 2.93
N ALA A 38 8.17 2.15 3.09
CA ALA A 38 9.42 2.90 3.11
C ALA A 38 9.67 3.62 1.77
N ALA A 39 9.43 2.94 0.64
CA ALA A 39 9.52 3.54 -0.69
C ALA A 39 8.52 4.69 -0.85
N TRP A 40 7.27 4.50 -0.43
CA TRP A 40 6.25 5.54 -0.50
C TRP A 40 6.60 6.76 0.37
N LEU A 41 7.11 6.56 1.60
CA LEU A 41 7.58 7.68 2.43
C LEU A 41 8.73 8.44 1.78
N HIS A 42 9.61 7.74 1.05
CA HIS A 42 10.69 8.38 0.29
C HIS A 42 10.13 9.24 -0.84
N GLU A 43 9.22 8.69 -1.65
CA GLU A 43 8.55 9.40 -2.75
C GLU A 43 7.82 10.66 -2.27
N GLN A 44 7.20 10.61 -1.09
CA GLN A 44 6.49 11.75 -0.51
C GLN A 44 7.40 12.69 0.29
N SER A 45 8.71 12.44 0.37
CA SER A 45 9.66 13.21 1.19
C SER A 45 9.25 13.26 2.68
N LEU A 46 8.80 12.13 3.22
CA LEU A 46 8.32 11.94 4.59
C LEU A 46 9.23 11.02 5.42
N GLU A 47 10.42 10.62 4.93
CA GLU A 47 11.28 9.66 5.65
C GLU A 47 11.68 10.16 7.04
N LYS A 48 11.92 11.48 7.16
CA LYS A 48 12.21 12.13 8.45
C LYS A 48 11.09 11.96 9.49
N HIS A 49 9.87 11.70 9.03
CA HIS A 49 8.67 11.50 9.84
C HIS A 49 8.31 10.03 10.03
N ALA A 50 9.11 9.07 9.55
CA ALA A 50 8.83 7.64 9.66
C ALA A 50 8.53 7.18 11.11
N GLY A 51 9.14 7.83 12.11
CA GLY A 51 8.83 7.58 13.52
C GLY A 51 7.35 7.82 13.87
N LEU A 52 6.73 8.86 13.30
CA LEU A 52 5.31 9.17 13.52
C LEU A 52 4.39 8.06 12.96
N PHE A 53 4.77 7.45 11.83
CA PHE A 53 4.01 6.37 11.21
C PHE A 53 4.11 5.09 12.06
N VAL A 54 5.33 4.75 12.48
CA VAL A 54 5.61 3.65 13.42
C VAL A 54 4.80 3.81 14.71
N ASP A 55 4.84 5.00 15.31
CA ASP A 55 4.15 5.29 16.59
C ASP A 55 2.62 5.26 16.44
N ALA A 56 2.09 5.60 15.27
CA ALA A 56 0.67 5.49 14.92
C ALA A 56 0.24 4.05 14.56
N GLY A 57 1.16 3.09 14.57
CA GLY A 57 0.88 1.70 14.22
C GLY A 57 0.73 1.44 12.72
N ILE A 58 1.30 2.31 11.88
CA ILE A 58 1.26 2.23 10.42
C ILE A 58 2.54 1.53 9.96
N TRP A 59 2.40 0.26 9.58
CA TRP A 59 3.56 -0.60 9.24
C TRP A 59 3.58 -1.03 7.78
N ARG A 60 2.40 -1.05 7.15
CA ARG A 60 2.16 -1.49 5.77
C ARG A 60 1.63 -0.31 4.96
N LEU A 61 1.84 -0.34 3.64
CA LEU A 61 1.33 0.71 2.75
C LEU A 61 -0.21 0.82 2.83
N VAL A 62 -0.90 -0.31 2.97
CA VAL A 62 -2.36 -0.33 3.12
C VAL A 62 -2.86 0.38 4.40
N ASP A 63 -2.06 0.40 5.47
CA ASP A 63 -2.44 1.05 6.74
C ASP A 63 -2.51 2.57 6.60
N VAL A 64 -1.78 3.14 5.62
CA VAL A 64 -1.78 4.57 5.30
C VAL A 64 -3.15 5.06 4.83
N VAL A 65 -3.96 4.18 4.21
CA VAL A 65 -5.28 4.57 3.66
C VAL A 65 -6.27 4.97 4.76
N GLU A 66 -6.17 4.34 5.92
CA GLU A 66 -7.05 4.59 7.05
C GLU A 66 -6.35 5.35 8.17
N MET A 67 -5.17 5.91 7.87
CA MET A 67 -4.50 6.74 8.85
C MET A 67 -5.26 8.04 9.04
N GLY A 68 -5.61 8.32 10.29
CA GLY A 68 -6.05 9.64 10.69
C GLY A 68 -4.91 10.66 10.60
N PRO A 69 -5.20 11.93 10.94
CA PRO A 69 -4.16 12.96 11.02
C PRO A 69 -3.04 12.57 11.99
N LEU A 70 -1.81 12.55 11.50
CA LEU A 70 -0.63 12.26 12.32
C LEU A 70 -0.28 13.48 13.18
N ARG A 71 -0.44 13.35 14.50
CA ARG A 71 -0.03 14.39 15.45
C ARG A 71 1.47 14.66 15.30
N GLY A 72 1.83 15.93 15.10
CA GLY A 72 3.22 16.35 14.93
C GLY A 72 3.67 16.46 13.47
N LEU A 73 2.89 15.98 12.50
CA LEU A 73 3.15 16.26 11.08
C LEU A 73 2.69 17.71 10.76
N PRO A 74 3.51 18.54 10.08
CA PRO A 74 3.10 19.90 9.71
C PRO A 74 1.85 19.90 8.83
N LEU A 75 1.00 20.92 8.94
CA LEU A 75 -0.28 21.00 8.21
C LEU A 75 -0.10 20.85 6.69
N VAL A 76 0.87 21.55 6.11
CA VAL A 76 1.20 21.45 4.67
C VAL A 76 1.55 20.02 4.26
N GLU A 77 2.31 19.32 5.11
CA GLU A 77 2.66 17.93 4.85
C GLU A 77 1.44 17.00 5.05
N GLN A 78 0.54 17.27 6.00
CA GLN A 78 -0.72 16.53 6.17
C GLN A 78 -1.64 16.65 4.96
N GLU A 79 -1.80 17.86 4.40
CA GLU A 79 -2.61 18.10 3.21
C GLU A 79 -2.07 17.35 1.99
N ARG A 80 -0.75 17.46 1.73
CA ARG A 80 -0.08 16.70 0.66
C ARG A 80 -0.25 15.20 0.86
N THR A 81 -0.09 14.74 2.10
CA THR A 81 -0.25 13.34 2.47
C THR A 81 -1.66 12.85 2.18
N THR A 82 -2.68 13.66 2.42
CA THR A 82 -4.09 13.30 2.16
C THR A 82 -4.34 12.98 0.68
N ALA A 83 -3.78 13.80 -0.23
CA ALA A 83 -3.86 13.52 -1.66
C ALA A 83 -3.10 12.24 -2.06
N ALA A 84 -1.90 12.05 -1.50
CA ALA A 84 -1.11 10.84 -1.75
C ALA A 84 -1.76 9.57 -1.20
N VAL A 85 -2.45 9.67 -0.06
CA VAL A 85 -3.23 8.57 0.54
C VAL A 85 -4.38 8.16 -0.38
N PHE A 86 -5.07 9.14 -0.96
CA PHE A 86 -6.13 8.87 -1.93
C PHE A 86 -5.58 8.10 -3.15
N ASP A 87 -4.44 8.52 -3.70
CA ASP A 87 -3.77 7.81 -4.80
C ASP A 87 -3.43 6.36 -4.42
N VAL A 88 -2.90 6.13 -3.21
CA VAL A 88 -2.62 4.77 -2.69
C VAL A 88 -3.89 3.92 -2.65
N LYS A 89 -5.01 4.46 -2.13
CA LYS A 89 -6.30 3.72 -2.11
C LYS A 89 -6.69 3.29 -3.52
N GLN A 90 -6.66 4.21 -4.48
CA GLN A 90 -7.07 3.92 -5.85
C GLN A 90 -6.17 2.88 -6.53
N ARG A 91 -4.85 2.96 -6.32
CA ARG A 91 -3.89 1.99 -6.86
C ARG A 91 -4.08 0.60 -6.25
N LEU A 92 -4.33 0.51 -4.94
CA LEU A 92 -4.64 -0.76 -4.29
C LEU A 92 -5.93 -1.38 -4.82
N VAL A 93 -6.97 -0.57 -5.04
CA VAL A 93 -8.24 -1.00 -5.64
C VAL A 93 -8.01 -1.53 -7.06
N LEU A 94 -7.31 -0.79 -7.91
CA LEU A 94 -7.01 -1.22 -9.28
C LEU A 94 -6.19 -2.52 -9.28
N ASN A 95 -5.14 -2.61 -8.47
CA ASN A 95 -4.30 -3.81 -8.39
C ASN A 95 -5.12 -5.04 -7.94
N HIS A 96 -5.95 -4.89 -6.91
CA HIS A 96 -6.81 -5.97 -6.43
C HIS A 96 -7.83 -6.41 -7.48
N PHE A 97 -8.44 -5.45 -8.20
CA PHE A 97 -9.33 -5.75 -9.32
C PHE A 97 -8.64 -6.61 -10.37
N LEU A 98 -7.46 -6.19 -10.84
CA LEU A 98 -6.70 -6.95 -11.84
C LEU A 98 -6.36 -8.36 -11.35
N LYS A 99 -5.87 -8.49 -10.12
CA LYS A 99 -5.54 -9.78 -9.52
C LYS A 99 -6.74 -10.70 -9.37
N LYS A 100 -7.91 -10.17 -8.98
CA LYS A 100 -9.17 -10.94 -8.86
C LYS A 100 -9.59 -11.56 -10.19
N HIS A 101 -9.22 -10.93 -11.30
CA HIS A 101 -9.55 -11.36 -12.66
C HIS A 101 -8.36 -11.98 -13.43
N GLY A 102 -7.25 -12.28 -12.74
CA GLY A 102 -6.07 -12.92 -13.34
C GLY A 102 -5.31 -12.06 -14.35
N ALA A 103 -5.40 -10.72 -14.23
CA ALA A 103 -4.78 -9.74 -15.10
C ALA A 103 -3.72 -8.89 -14.37
N GLU A 104 -3.17 -9.36 -13.25
CA GLU A 104 -2.21 -8.63 -12.41
C GLU A 104 -0.94 -8.21 -13.15
N ASN A 105 -0.53 -8.99 -14.16
CA ASN A 105 0.62 -8.67 -15.00
C ASN A 105 0.41 -7.41 -15.86
N GLY A 106 -0.83 -6.95 -16.00
CA GLY A 106 -1.19 -5.73 -16.71
C GLY A 106 -0.92 -4.44 -15.93
N LEU A 107 -0.78 -4.51 -14.60
CA LEU A 107 -0.62 -3.31 -13.78
C LEU A 107 0.58 -2.44 -14.19
N PRO A 108 1.81 -2.97 -14.37
CA PRO A 108 2.95 -2.15 -14.80
C PRO A 108 2.69 -1.44 -16.12
N ARG A 109 2.00 -2.09 -17.06
CA ARG A 109 1.64 -1.52 -18.36
C ARG A 109 0.69 -0.34 -18.18
N LEU A 110 -0.37 -0.50 -17.37
CA LEU A 110 -1.29 0.58 -17.04
C LEU A 110 -0.58 1.77 -16.40
N GLU A 111 0.37 1.50 -15.49
CA GLU A 111 1.15 2.57 -14.86
C GLU A 111 2.03 3.33 -15.85
N THR A 112 2.62 2.67 -16.86
CA THR A 112 3.37 3.36 -17.93
C THR A 112 2.49 4.29 -18.77
N LEU A 113 1.19 4.02 -18.84
CA LEU A 113 0.19 4.82 -19.53
C LEU A 113 -0.44 5.89 -18.62
N GLY A 114 0.03 5.99 -17.38
CA GLY A 114 -0.51 6.93 -16.39
C GLY A 114 -1.84 6.50 -15.76
N ILE A 115 -2.27 5.24 -15.97
CA ILE A 115 -3.53 4.71 -15.43
C ILE A 115 -3.25 4.12 -14.05
N ARG A 116 -3.84 4.72 -13.03
CA ARG A 116 -3.66 4.36 -11.62
C ARG A 116 -4.97 4.08 -10.90
N THR A 117 -6.08 4.41 -11.52
CA THR A 117 -7.44 4.25 -10.97
C THR A 117 -8.33 3.48 -11.93
N LEU A 118 -9.41 2.86 -11.42
CA LEU A 118 -10.43 2.23 -12.26
C LEU A 118 -11.09 3.24 -13.21
N LYS A 119 -11.24 4.50 -12.77
CA LYS A 119 -11.81 5.58 -13.58
C LYS A 119 -10.94 5.95 -14.78
N GLU A 120 -9.63 6.08 -14.56
CA GLU A 120 -8.69 6.33 -15.65
C GLU A 120 -8.65 5.14 -16.61
N ALA A 121 -8.78 3.91 -16.10
CA ALA A 121 -8.83 2.72 -16.94
C ALA A 121 -10.06 2.72 -17.85
N VAL A 122 -11.24 3.06 -17.32
CA VAL A 122 -12.46 3.26 -18.13
C VAL A 122 -12.25 4.31 -19.21
N TYR A 123 -11.73 5.48 -18.83
CA TYR A 123 -11.50 6.57 -19.77
C TYR A 123 -10.50 6.18 -20.88
N MET A 124 -9.40 5.50 -20.53
CA MET A 124 -8.38 5.12 -21.49
C MET A 124 -8.94 4.15 -22.53
N VAL A 125 -9.67 3.13 -22.10
CA VAL A 125 -10.27 2.15 -23.02
C VAL A 125 -11.18 2.81 -24.05
N ASP A 126 -11.92 3.84 -23.64
CA ASP A 126 -12.87 4.52 -24.51
C ASP A 126 -12.20 5.58 -25.41
N ALA A 127 -11.12 6.23 -24.93
CA ALA A 127 -10.46 7.35 -25.62
C ALA A 127 -9.24 6.94 -26.47
N PHE A 128 -8.57 5.84 -26.11
CA PHE A 128 -7.34 5.38 -26.73
C PHE A 128 -7.40 3.86 -26.84
N PRO A 129 -7.84 3.29 -27.98
CA PRO A 129 -7.73 1.85 -28.19
C PRO A 129 -6.25 1.50 -28.04
N LEU A 130 -5.93 0.82 -26.95
CA LEU A 130 -4.57 0.45 -26.61
C LEU A 130 -4.08 -0.48 -27.70
N GLU A 131 -2.96 -0.13 -28.34
CA GLU A 131 -2.23 -1.04 -29.24
C GLU A 131 -1.65 -2.17 -28.39
N PHE A 132 -2.53 -3.10 -28.07
CA PHE A 132 -2.27 -4.34 -27.37
C PHE A 132 -1.81 -5.35 -28.41
N ASN A 133 -0.52 -5.72 -28.33
CA ASN A 133 0.16 -6.51 -29.36
C ASN A 133 0.45 -7.95 -28.89
N ASP A 134 -0.07 -8.34 -27.73
CA ASP A 134 0.17 -9.65 -27.09
C ASP A 134 -1.15 -10.24 -26.55
N ASP A 135 -1.28 -11.58 -26.52
CA ASP A 135 -2.49 -12.27 -26.07
C ASP A 135 -2.87 -11.92 -24.61
N LYS A 136 -1.87 -11.60 -23.78
CA LYS A 136 -2.06 -11.14 -22.40
C LYS A 136 -2.72 -9.77 -22.32
N ASP A 137 -2.45 -8.95 -23.33
CA ASP A 137 -3.02 -7.63 -23.43
C ASP A 137 -4.49 -7.69 -23.87
N ASP A 138 -4.89 -8.71 -24.66
CA ASP A 138 -6.29 -8.94 -25.02
C ASP A 138 -7.17 -9.28 -23.81
N GLN A 139 -6.64 -10.08 -22.87
CA GLN A 139 -7.31 -10.38 -21.61
C GLN A 139 -7.48 -9.11 -20.76
N LEU A 140 -6.42 -8.29 -20.65
CA LEU A 140 -6.48 -7.01 -19.96
C LEU A 140 -7.50 -6.08 -20.61
N ASN A 141 -7.46 -5.94 -21.94
CA ASN A 141 -8.38 -5.10 -22.69
C ASN A 141 -9.83 -5.49 -22.44
N THR A 142 -10.13 -6.78 -22.58
CA THR A 142 -11.47 -7.34 -22.36
C THR A 142 -11.96 -7.06 -20.94
N LEU A 143 -11.08 -7.22 -19.95
CA LEU A 143 -11.40 -6.92 -18.56
C LEU A 143 -11.70 -5.43 -18.36
N LEU A 144 -10.90 -4.52 -18.91
CA LEU A 144 -11.15 -3.09 -18.77
C LEU A 144 -12.42 -2.64 -19.51
N HIS A 145 -12.76 -3.27 -20.63
CA HIS A 145 -14.04 -3.09 -21.32
C HIS A 145 -15.25 -3.55 -20.47
N SER A 146 -15.06 -4.48 -19.53
CA SER A 146 -16.13 -4.93 -18.62
C SER A 146 -16.42 -3.97 -17.46
N LEU A 147 -15.58 -2.95 -17.25
CA LEU A 147 -15.79 -1.98 -16.17
C LEU A 147 -17.10 -1.18 -16.38
N PRO A 148 -17.83 -0.84 -15.31
CA PRO A 148 -19.00 0.02 -15.41
C PRO A 148 -18.65 1.38 -16.03
N ARG A 149 -19.52 1.87 -16.93
CA ARG A 149 -19.38 3.21 -17.55
C ARG A 149 -20.18 4.29 -16.81
N ASP A 150 -21.19 3.88 -16.05
CA ASP A 150 -21.86 4.79 -15.13
C ASP A 150 -20.95 5.12 -13.94
N LYS A 151 -20.86 6.41 -13.59
CA LYS A 151 -19.99 6.89 -12.52
C LYS A 151 -20.37 6.29 -11.17
N LYS A 152 -21.67 6.19 -10.87
CA LYS A 152 -22.15 5.72 -9.58
C LYS A 152 -21.88 4.22 -9.42
N GLU A 153 -22.08 3.44 -10.49
CA GLU A 153 -21.73 2.02 -10.51
C GLU A 153 -20.22 1.79 -10.33
N LEU A 154 -19.39 2.63 -10.96
CA LEU A 154 -17.94 2.53 -10.82
C LEU A 154 -17.46 2.90 -9.40
N ASP A 155 -18.03 3.96 -8.82
CA ASP A 155 -17.76 4.36 -7.44
C ASP A 155 -18.18 3.26 -6.45
N GLN A 156 -19.32 2.60 -6.70
CA GLN A 156 -19.78 1.46 -5.91
C GLN A 156 -18.83 0.26 -6.03
N LEU A 157 -18.40 -0.10 -7.24
CA LEU A 157 -17.43 -1.18 -7.47
C LEU A 157 -16.11 -0.91 -6.74
N SER A 158 -15.61 0.33 -6.82
CA SER A 158 -14.38 0.75 -6.13
C SER A 158 -14.49 0.56 -4.61
N GLU A 159 -15.62 0.92 -4.02
CA GLU A 159 -15.84 0.76 -2.59
C GLU A 159 -16.04 -0.70 -2.18
N GLU A 160 -16.75 -1.51 -2.97
CA GLU A 160 -16.87 -2.95 -2.74
C GLU A 160 -15.50 -3.65 -2.73
N ILE A 161 -14.65 -3.31 -3.70
CA ILE A 161 -13.26 -3.79 -3.76
C ILE A 161 -12.46 -3.30 -2.54
N TRP A 162 -12.61 -2.04 -2.15
CA TRP A 162 -11.94 -1.52 -0.96
C TRP A 162 -12.33 -2.29 0.30
N ILE A 163 -13.60 -2.62 0.48
CA ILE A 163 -14.08 -3.41 1.61
C ILE A 163 -13.45 -4.81 1.60
N GLU A 164 -13.30 -5.44 0.44
CA GLU A 164 -12.59 -6.73 0.31
C GLU A 164 -11.13 -6.59 0.78
N ILE A 165 -10.42 -5.57 0.32
CA ILE A 165 -9.04 -5.25 0.73
C ILE A 165 -8.98 -5.05 2.25
N ALA A 166 -9.85 -4.19 2.79
CA ALA A 166 -9.91 -3.90 4.20
C ALA A 166 -10.10 -5.17 5.04
N LYS A 167 -10.96 -6.11 4.60
CA LYS A 167 -11.17 -7.40 5.26
C LYS A 167 -9.92 -8.27 5.22
N MET A 168 -9.23 -8.37 4.08
CA MET A 168 -8.00 -9.16 3.95
C MET A 168 -6.88 -8.64 4.86
N TYR A 169 -6.77 -7.32 5.02
CA TYR A 169 -5.73 -6.69 5.82
C TYR A 169 -6.16 -6.37 7.27
N ASN A 170 -7.39 -6.75 7.66
CA ASN A 170 -8.00 -6.48 8.97
C ASN A 170 -7.97 -4.99 9.37
N LEU A 171 -8.31 -4.12 8.42
CA LEU A 171 -8.36 -2.68 8.64
C LEU A 171 -9.63 -2.26 9.42
N PRO A 172 -9.62 -1.11 10.11
CA PRO A 172 -10.79 -0.56 10.79
C PRO A 172 -12.07 -0.51 9.94
N SER A 173 -12.00 -0.09 8.66
CA SER A 173 -13.17 0.03 7.79
C SER A 173 -13.88 -1.30 7.53
N ALA A 174 -13.17 -2.43 7.62
CA ALA A 174 -13.76 -3.76 7.51
C ALA A 174 -14.80 -4.05 8.60
N ARG A 175 -14.70 -3.37 9.76
CA ARG A 175 -15.55 -3.58 10.93
C ARG A 175 -16.76 -2.64 10.96
N GLY A 176 -16.68 -1.49 10.29
CA GLY A 176 -17.74 -0.47 10.29
C GLY A 176 -19.03 -0.89 9.57
N TRP A 177 -18.94 -1.83 8.62
CA TRP A 177 -20.10 -2.30 7.85
C TRP A 177 -20.96 -3.37 8.56
N ASN A 178 -20.47 -3.96 9.65
CA ASN A 178 -21.27 -4.90 10.46
C ASN A 178 -22.27 -4.21 11.40
N LEU A 179 -22.32 -2.87 11.43
CA LEU A 179 -23.21 -2.11 12.31
C LEU A 179 -24.48 -1.60 11.61
N TYR A 180 -24.68 -1.90 10.33
CA TYR A 180 -25.85 -1.44 9.55
C TYR A 180 -26.56 -2.53 8.72
N ASN A 181 -26.29 -3.81 8.97
CA ASN A 181 -27.07 -4.94 8.44
C ASN A 181 -27.74 -5.73 9.57
#